data_AF-A0A397VE04-F1
#
_entry.id   AF-A0A397VE04-F1
#
_cell.length_a   1.000
_cell.length_b   1.000
_cell.length_c   1.000
_cell.angle_alpha   90.00
_cell.angle_beta   90.00
_cell.angle_gamma   90.00
#
_symmetry.space_group_name_H-M   'P 1'
#
loop_
_entity.id
_entity.type
_entity.pdbx_description
1 polymer ?
#
loop_
_entity_poly.entity_id
_entity_poly.type
_entity_poly.pdbx_seq_one_letter_code
_entity_poly.pdbx_strand_id
1 'polypeptide(L)'
;MLVIILIPRFIDWLRHKYQTEPVGTQQVTTQKLAQEKFLPFDNPETYEARIRPLLLGVANADANILGLLKGHLSGELYTWMKIANPDNINAFFIELKNMWLEHSPNLYKGSIPDQISQAPSITSQPALHQKK
;
A
#
# COMPACT_ATOMS: atom_id res chain seq x y z
N MET A 1 -25.02 -51.26 -16.05
CA MET A 1 -23.85 -51.14 -15.15
C MET A 1 -22.70 -50.42 -15.88
N LEU A 2 -22.89 -49.15 -16.25
CA LEU A 2 -21.86 -48.37 -16.99
C LEU A 2 -21.79 -46.90 -16.52
N VAL A 3 -22.87 -46.38 -15.91
CA VAL A 3 -22.99 -44.98 -15.47
C VAL A 3 -22.31 -44.71 -14.11
N ILE A 4 -21.99 -45.75 -13.32
CA ILE A 4 -21.53 -45.60 -11.92
C ILE A 4 -20.01 -45.34 -11.81
N ILE A 5 -19.21 -45.59 -12.87
CA ILE A 5 -17.73 -45.51 -12.85
C ILE A 5 -17.22 -44.16 -13.41
N LEU A 6 -18.05 -43.37 -14.10
CA LEU A 6 -17.62 -42.13 -14.75
C LEU A 6 -17.43 -40.97 -13.76
N ILE A 7 -18.25 -40.91 -12.71
CA ILE A 7 -18.24 -39.86 -11.69
C ILE A 7 -16.89 -39.80 -10.93
N PRO A 8 -16.30 -40.92 -10.44
CA PRO A 8 -15.03 -40.85 -9.73
C PRO A 8 -13.86 -40.37 -10.59
N ARG A 9 -13.76 -40.80 -11.87
CA ARG A 9 -12.70 -40.34 -12.77
C ARG A 9 -12.80 -38.84 -13.10
N PHE A 10 -14.01 -38.32 -13.19
CA PHE A 10 -14.24 -36.89 -13.39
C PHE A 10 -13.85 -36.06 -12.16
N ILE A 11 -14.17 -36.54 -10.95
CA ILE A 11 -13.77 -35.90 -9.69
C ILE A 11 -12.24 -35.92 -9.52
N ASP A 12 -11.59 -37.03 -9.87
CA ASP A 12 -10.12 -37.14 -9.83
C ASP A 12 -9.45 -36.21 -10.84
N TRP A 13 -10.01 -36.11 -12.05
CA TRP A 13 -9.54 -35.15 -13.05
C TRP A 13 -9.74 -33.70 -12.60
N LEU A 14 -10.89 -33.36 -12.02
CA LEU A 14 -11.14 -32.03 -11.46
C LEU A 14 -10.16 -31.71 -10.34
N ARG A 15 -10.01 -32.62 -9.37
CA ARG A 15 -9.07 -32.44 -8.26
C ARG A 15 -7.65 -32.25 -8.78
N HIS A 16 -7.22 -33.08 -9.73
CA HIS A 16 -5.90 -32.95 -10.35
C HIS A 16 -5.78 -31.59 -11.06
N LYS A 17 -6.74 -31.17 -11.87
CA LYS A 17 -6.70 -29.88 -12.57
C LYS A 17 -6.69 -28.69 -11.60
N TYR A 18 -7.53 -28.68 -10.57
CA TYR A 18 -7.55 -27.62 -9.55
C TYR A 18 -6.30 -27.60 -8.65
N GLN A 19 -5.63 -28.73 -8.44
CA GLN A 19 -4.37 -28.80 -7.70
C GLN A 19 -3.17 -28.40 -8.57
N THR A 20 -3.24 -28.64 -9.88
CA THR A 20 -2.13 -28.37 -10.81
C THR A 20 -2.19 -26.96 -11.41
N GLU A 21 -3.39 -26.38 -11.52
CA GLU A 21 -3.61 -25.01 -11.98
C GLU A 21 -4.01 -24.13 -10.77
N PRO A 22 -3.05 -23.47 -10.09
CA PRO A 22 -3.34 -22.50 -9.02
C PRO A 22 -3.94 -21.20 -9.56
N VAL A 23 -4.61 -21.25 -10.73
CA VAL A 23 -5.22 -20.10 -11.41
C VAL A 23 -6.26 -19.46 -10.49
N GLY A 24 -7.04 -20.25 -9.74
CA GLY A 24 -7.97 -19.72 -8.73
C GLY A 24 -7.28 -18.92 -7.63
N THR A 25 -6.15 -19.41 -7.12
CA THR A 25 -5.36 -18.73 -6.08
C THR A 25 -4.68 -17.49 -6.62
N GLN A 26 -4.08 -17.55 -7.81
CA GLN A 26 -3.43 -16.40 -8.44
C GLN A 26 -4.43 -15.30 -8.79
N GLN A 27 -5.60 -15.64 -9.33
CA GLN A 27 -6.66 -14.66 -9.65
C GLN A 27 -7.18 -13.95 -8.39
N VAL A 28 -7.38 -14.69 -7.29
CA VAL A 28 -7.77 -14.10 -6.00
C VAL A 28 -6.66 -13.19 -5.47
N THR A 29 -5.41 -13.60 -5.57
CA THR A 29 -4.25 -12.80 -5.15
C THR A 29 -4.11 -11.54 -5.99
N THR A 30 -4.27 -11.60 -7.32
CA THR A 30 -4.24 -10.43 -8.21
C THR A 30 -5.40 -9.48 -7.93
N GLN A 31 -6.61 -9.99 -7.68
CA GLN A 31 -7.73 -9.14 -7.27
C GLN A 31 -7.47 -8.45 -5.94
N LYS A 32 -6.98 -9.19 -4.94
CA LYS A 32 -6.62 -8.62 -3.64
C LYS A 32 -5.51 -7.57 -3.78
N LEU A 33 -4.50 -7.85 -4.61
CA LEU A 33 -3.44 -6.91 -4.93
C LEU A 33 -4.02 -5.65 -5.58
N ALA A 34 -4.92 -5.75 -6.56
CA ALA A 34 -5.54 -4.60 -7.23
C ALA A 34 -6.37 -3.69 -6.30
N GLN A 35 -6.86 -4.23 -5.18
CA GLN A 35 -7.61 -3.49 -4.17
C GLN A 35 -6.71 -2.79 -3.15
N GLU A 36 -5.41 -3.12 -3.11
CA GLU A 36 -4.48 -2.47 -2.20
C GLU A 36 -4.23 -1.01 -2.61
N LYS A 37 -3.88 -0.22 -1.61
CA LYS A 37 -3.46 1.17 -1.74
C LYS A 37 -2.34 1.46 -0.76
N PHE A 38 -1.52 2.45 -1.11
CA PHE A 38 -0.64 3.06 -0.13
C PHE A 38 -1.48 3.97 0.75
N LEU A 39 -1.63 3.61 2.02
CA LEU A 39 -2.53 4.29 2.96
C LEU A 39 -1.85 5.53 3.58
N PRO A 40 -2.62 6.51 4.09
CA PRO A 40 -2.04 7.74 4.67
C PRO A 40 -1.12 7.51 5.87
N PHE A 41 -1.29 6.39 6.58
CA PHE A 41 -0.49 5.99 7.74
C PHE A 41 0.52 4.89 7.42
N ASP A 42 0.61 4.46 6.16
CA ASP A 42 1.69 3.57 5.75
C ASP A 42 3.02 4.32 5.71
N ASN A 43 4.08 3.55 5.90
CA ASN A 43 5.40 3.87 5.37
C ASN A 43 5.77 2.80 4.31
N PRO A 44 6.87 2.98 3.55
CA PRO A 44 7.27 2.02 2.53
C PRO A 44 7.43 0.58 3.06
N GLU A 45 7.89 0.43 4.30
CA GLU A 45 8.18 -0.88 4.92
C GLU A 45 6.89 -1.59 5.32
N THR A 46 5.92 -0.89 5.92
CA THR A 46 4.61 -1.47 6.28
C THR A 46 3.80 -1.83 5.04
N TYR A 47 3.87 -0.98 4.01
CA TYR A 47 3.24 -1.24 2.73
C TYR A 47 3.91 -2.44 2.03
N GLU A 48 5.25 -2.47 1.89
CA GLU A 48 5.95 -3.59 1.27
C GLU A 48 5.66 -4.92 1.97
N ALA A 49 5.64 -4.94 3.30
CA ALA A 49 5.32 -6.14 4.08
C ALA A 49 3.91 -6.69 3.78
N ARG A 50 2.94 -5.81 3.49
CA ARG A 50 1.56 -6.20 3.12
C ARG A 50 1.46 -6.71 1.68
N ILE A 51 2.24 -6.12 0.77
CA ILE A 51 2.20 -6.42 -0.66
C ILE A 51 3.02 -7.67 -1.02
N ARG A 52 4.19 -7.88 -0.42
CA ARG A 52 5.12 -9.00 -0.75
C ARG A 52 4.45 -10.39 -0.75
N PRO A 53 3.60 -10.75 0.23
CA PRO A 53 2.89 -12.04 0.20
C PRO A 53 1.96 -12.21 -1.01
N LEU A 54 1.43 -11.11 -1.56
CA LEU A 54 0.57 -11.11 -2.73
C LEU A 54 1.34 -11.18 -4.05
N LEU A 55 2.67 -11.09 -3.99
CA LEU A 55 3.56 -11.16 -5.15
C LEU A 55 4.25 -12.53 -5.28
N LEU A 56 3.91 -13.50 -4.41
CA LEU A 56 4.49 -14.83 -4.47
C LEU A 56 4.17 -15.52 -5.81
N GLY A 57 5.22 -15.92 -6.53
CA GLY A 57 5.10 -16.54 -7.86
C GLY A 57 4.95 -15.54 -9.02
N VAL A 58 4.92 -14.24 -8.75
CA VAL A 58 4.94 -13.19 -9.78
C VAL A 58 6.38 -12.96 -10.25
N ALA A 59 6.59 -12.87 -11.56
CA ALA A 59 7.89 -12.53 -12.13
C ALA A 59 8.29 -11.09 -11.76
N ASN A 60 9.53 -10.88 -11.30
CA ASN A 60 9.98 -9.54 -10.88
C ASN A 60 9.85 -8.47 -11.99
N ALA A 61 9.96 -8.87 -13.26
CA ALA A 61 9.83 -8.00 -14.43
C ALA A 61 8.39 -7.90 -14.98
N ASP A 62 7.37 -8.37 -14.23
CA ASP A 62 5.98 -8.30 -14.68
C ASP A 62 5.49 -6.85 -14.76
N ALA A 63 5.34 -6.35 -15.99
CA ALA A 63 4.95 -4.98 -16.28
C ALA A 63 3.51 -4.64 -15.86
N ASN A 64 2.60 -5.63 -15.87
CA ASN A 64 1.20 -5.41 -15.46
C ASN A 64 1.15 -5.17 -13.96
N ILE A 65 1.85 -6.00 -13.20
CA ILE A 65 1.94 -5.87 -11.75
C ILE A 65 2.67 -4.59 -11.36
N LEU A 66 3.74 -4.24 -12.07
CA LEU A 66 4.42 -2.97 -11.86
C LEU A 66 3.50 -1.76 -12.09
N GLY A 67 2.68 -1.79 -13.16
CA GLY A 67 1.69 -0.75 -13.43
C GLY A 67 0.63 -0.64 -12.32
N LEU A 68 0.18 -1.79 -11.82
CA LEU A 68 -0.78 -1.88 -10.72
C LEU A 68 -0.19 -1.30 -9.41
N LEU A 69 1.06 -1.65 -9.07
CA LEU A 69 1.77 -1.10 -7.91
C LEU A 69 1.95 0.42 -8.01
N LYS A 70 2.27 0.95 -9.20
CA LYS A 70 2.29 2.41 -9.44
C LYS A 70 0.91 3.01 -9.17
N GLY A 71 -0.17 2.34 -9.55
CA GLY A 71 -1.56 2.74 -9.28
C GLY A 71 -2.02 2.63 -7.83
N HIS A 72 -1.21 2.04 -6.93
CA HIS A 72 -1.50 2.05 -5.49
C HIS A 72 -1.16 3.39 -4.84
N LEU A 73 -0.21 4.13 -5.43
CA LEU A 73 0.25 5.40 -4.94
C LEU A 73 -0.74 6.51 -5.30
N SER A 74 -0.72 7.60 -4.53
CA SER A 74 -1.55 8.79 -4.76
C SER A 74 -0.73 10.06 -4.55
N GLY A 75 -1.25 11.19 -5.06
CA GLY A 75 -0.63 12.51 -4.90
C GLY A 75 0.81 12.60 -5.43
N GLU A 76 1.66 13.32 -4.70
CA GLU A 76 3.07 13.54 -5.06
C GLU A 76 3.87 12.24 -5.19
N LEU A 77 3.56 11.23 -4.36
CA LEU A 77 4.25 9.95 -4.40
C LEU A 77 4.04 9.21 -5.73
N TYR A 78 2.84 9.31 -6.30
CA TYR A 78 2.57 8.80 -7.65
C TYR A 78 3.36 9.56 -8.72
N THR A 79 3.41 10.89 -8.62
CA THR A 79 4.14 11.76 -9.55
C THR A 79 5.64 11.46 -9.54
N TRP A 80 6.25 11.36 -8.36
CA TRP A 80 7.68 11.03 -8.23
C TRP A 80 7.98 9.62 -8.72
N MET A 81 7.12 8.64 -8.42
CA MET A 81 7.28 7.27 -8.91
C MET A 81 7.24 7.19 -10.44
N LYS A 82 6.42 8.02 -11.09
CA LYS A 82 6.43 8.13 -12.55
C LYS A 82 7.74 8.70 -13.10
N ILE A 83 8.37 9.62 -12.39
CA ILE A 83 9.64 10.24 -12.80
C ILE A 83 10.80 9.25 -12.62
N ALA A 84 10.88 8.58 -11.47
CA ALA A 84 11.92 7.57 -11.23
C ALA A 84 11.81 6.38 -12.17
N ASN A 85 10.59 6.07 -12.62
CA ASN A 85 10.30 5.03 -13.61
C ASN A 85 11.06 3.71 -13.34
N PRO A 86 10.78 3.02 -12.22
CA PRO A 86 11.44 1.76 -11.93
C PRO A 86 11.15 0.73 -13.03
N ASP A 87 12.16 -0.07 -13.36
CA ASP A 87 12.10 -1.09 -14.44
C ASP A 87 11.47 -2.41 -13.98
N ASN A 88 11.37 -2.66 -12.68
CA ASN A 88 10.86 -3.90 -12.12
C ASN A 88 10.31 -3.73 -10.70
N ILE A 89 9.67 -4.78 -10.17
CA ILE A 89 8.97 -4.76 -8.87
C ILE A 89 9.92 -4.45 -7.71
N ASN A 90 11.10 -5.07 -7.67
CA ASN A 90 12.09 -4.77 -6.63
C ASN A 90 12.58 -3.32 -6.71
N ALA A 91 12.85 -2.81 -7.91
CA ALA A 91 13.22 -1.40 -8.11
C ALA A 91 12.11 -0.44 -7.64
N PHE A 92 10.85 -0.79 -7.86
CA PHE A 92 9.72 0.00 -7.35
C PHE A 92 9.75 0.16 -5.83
N PHE A 93 10.00 -0.89 -5.06
CA PHE A 93 10.10 -0.79 -3.59
C PHE A 93 11.32 0.01 -3.13
N ILE A 94 12.45 -0.13 -3.82
CA ILE A 94 13.66 0.65 -3.55
C ILE A 94 13.40 2.14 -3.77
N GLU A 95 12.84 2.51 -4.93
CA GLU A 95 12.52 3.90 -5.25
C GLU A 95 11.48 4.49 -4.30
N LEU A 96 10.46 3.71 -3.94
CA LEU A 96 9.46 4.12 -2.96
C LEU A 96 10.10 4.47 -1.61
N LYS A 97 11.08 3.67 -1.16
CA LYS A 97 11.83 3.94 0.07
C LYS A 97 12.72 5.18 -0.07
N ASN A 98 13.42 5.34 -1.19
CA ASN A 98 14.28 6.50 -1.44
C ASN A 98 13.47 7.81 -1.43
N MET A 99 12.38 7.87 -2.19
CA MET A 99 11.47 9.03 -2.22
C MET A 99 10.91 9.37 -0.85
N TRP A 100 10.53 8.34 -0.08
CA TRP A 100 10.03 8.54 1.27
C TRP A 100 11.09 9.15 2.17
N LEU A 101 12.34 8.70 2.12
CA LEU A 101 13.43 9.27 2.92
C LEU A 101 13.77 10.71 2.50
N GLU A 102 13.76 11.00 1.21
CA GLU A 102 14.06 12.33 0.67
C GLU A 102 12.97 13.36 0.98
N HIS A 103 11.70 12.93 1.04
CA HIS A 103 10.56 13.85 1.09
C HIS A 103 9.63 13.70 2.31
N SER A 104 9.86 12.73 3.20
CA SER A 104 9.07 12.51 4.44
C SER A 104 8.79 13.79 5.25
N PRO A 105 9.74 14.71 5.48
CA PRO A 105 9.48 15.92 6.26
C PRO A 105 8.43 16.85 5.63
N ASN A 106 8.24 16.77 4.30
CA ASN A 106 7.37 17.67 3.55
C ASN A 106 5.98 17.07 3.29
N LEU A 107 5.82 15.74 3.32
CA LEU A 107 4.54 15.07 3.09
C LEU A 107 3.52 15.30 4.22
N TYR A 108 3.97 15.51 5.46
CA TYR A 108 3.10 15.80 6.61
C TYR A 108 2.78 17.29 6.80
N LYS A 109 3.49 18.19 6.11
CA LYS A 109 3.35 19.64 6.30
C LYS A 109 2.10 20.23 5.64
N GLY A 110 1.50 19.53 4.67
CA GLY A 110 0.27 19.94 3.98
C GLY A 110 -1.04 19.61 4.70
N SER A 111 -1.00 18.95 5.86
CA SER A 111 -2.18 18.39 6.52
C SER A 111 -2.50 18.99 7.89
N ILE A 112 -1.86 20.10 8.28
CA ILE A 112 -2.26 20.84 9.49
C ILE A 112 -3.22 21.95 9.07
N PRO A 113 -4.52 21.91 9.44
CA PRO A 113 -5.32 23.12 9.45
C PRO A 113 -4.70 24.05 10.48
N ASP A 114 -4.25 25.23 10.05
CA ASP A 114 -3.82 26.32 10.91
C ASP A 114 -4.96 26.72 11.87
N GLN A 115 -5.03 26.07 13.03
CA GLN A 115 -5.94 26.41 14.12
C GLN A 115 -5.26 26.23 15.48
N ILE A 116 -4.02 26.70 15.65
CA ILE A 116 -3.46 26.92 16.99
C ILE A 116 -2.60 28.18 16.98
N SER A 117 -3.26 29.34 16.91
CA SER A 117 -2.63 30.60 17.35
C SER A 117 -3.67 31.61 17.79
N GLN A 118 -4.48 31.24 18.79
CA GLN A 118 -5.08 32.20 19.73
C GLN A 118 -5.04 31.61 21.13
N ALA A 119 -3.92 31.81 21.83
CA ALA A 119 -3.90 31.68 23.29
C ALA A 119 -4.36 33.02 23.91
N PRO A 120 -5.23 33.03 24.92
CA PRO A 120 -5.60 34.26 25.61
C PRO A 120 -4.44 34.76 26.48
N SER A 121 -4.12 36.04 26.36
CA SER A 121 -3.12 36.74 27.18
C SER A 121 -3.58 36.82 28.64
N ILE A 122 -2.87 36.18 29.57
CA ILE A 122 -3.03 36.42 31.01
C ILE A 122 -2.12 37.59 31.39
N THR A 123 -2.72 38.76 31.59
CA THR A 123 -2.05 39.92 32.20
C THR A 123 -1.91 39.66 33.70
N SER A 124 -0.67 39.48 34.15
CA SER A 124 -0.31 39.54 35.58
C SER A 124 -0.15 41.01 36.00
N GLN A 125 -1.07 41.53 36.81
CA GLN A 125 -0.89 42.80 37.53
C GLN A 125 -0.62 42.52 39.02
N PRO A 126 0.43 43.10 39.62
CA PRO A 126 0.62 43.06 41.07
C PRO A 126 -0.20 44.18 41.73
N ALA A 127 -1.02 43.84 42.72
CA ALA A 127 -1.69 44.81 43.58
C ALA A 127 -0.95 44.90 44.91
N LEU A 128 -0.34 46.07 45.18
CA LEU A 128 0.11 46.43 46.53
C LEU A 128 -0.36 47.86 46.86
N HIS A 129 -1.25 47.93 47.87
CA HIS A 129 -1.43 48.99 48.88
C HIS A 129 -2.06 50.37 48.51
N GLN A 130 -3.25 50.72 49.06
CA GLN A 130 -3.44 51.42 50.35
C GLN A 130 -4.87 51.99 50.60
N LYS A 131 -5.38 51.71 51.81
CA LYS A 131 -5.90 52.62 52.87
C LYS A 131 -6.96 53.70 52.54
N LYS A 132 -8.13 53.58 53.18
CA LYS A 132 -8.73 54.63 54.03
C LYS A 132 -9.63 53.99 55.08
#